data_AF-A0A8J6H5T1-F1
#
_entry.id   AF-A0A8J6H5T1-F1
#
_cell.length_a   1.000
_cell.length_b   1.000
_cell.length_c   1.000
_cell.angle_alpha   90.00
_cell.angle_beta   90.00
_cell.angle_gamma   90.00
#
_symmetry.space_group_name_H-M   'P 1'
#
loop_
_entity.id
_entity.type
_entity.pdbx_description
1 polymer ?
#
loop_
_entity_poly.entity_id
_entity_poly.type
_entity_poly.pdbx_seq_one_letter_code
_entity_poly.pdbx_strand_id
1 'polypeptide(L)'
;MLAVYNSASICALKEPFRCGLRLQPDLTDIMARSRNWDELQYTWTEWRRNTGQNIKDTFEQMISISNEASKLNNFSDTSEYWSFPFESSTLSIDLEDAWEDVKPLYELLHAYVRRRLRDYYGPEKLNRQAPLPAHVLGNMWAQSWVNIFDISQPYPGQHFLDVTPEMIRQGYTPVDIFRLAEDFFVSLNMSTMPLEFWQTSVLEEPIDRVVLCQPSAWDFCNRRNFRIKMCTNINMKDLITAHHEMAHIHYFMQYKNQPKVFRDGANPAFHEAIGEAIGLSVGTPKHLQTLGLVQNSVDDPTVDINFLYSMALDKVVFLPFAYVVDKWRYDIFKGNVGKEQYNCHWWRLSEQYMGIKPPVLRSEKDFDPGAKYHVPANIPYLR
;
A
#
# COMPACT_ATOMS: atom_id res chain seq x y z
N MET A 1 14.00 15.73 1.86
CA MET A 1 13.29 14.66 1.13
C MET A 1 11.77 14.80 1.22
N LEU A 2 11.13 14.62 2.39
CA LEU A 2 9.67 14.70 2.52
C LEU A 2 9.04 16.03 2.06
N ALA A 3 9.72 17.16 2.28
CA ALA A 3 9.24 18.45 1.77
C ALA A 3 9.05 18.43 0.23
N VAL A 4 10.03 17.88 -0.50
CA VAL A 4 9.96 17.71 -1.97
C VAL A 4 8.80 16.80 -2.36
N TYR A 5 8.66 15.66 -1.68
CA TYR A 5 7.60 14.70 -1.95
C TYR A 5 6.21 15.31 -1.76
N ASN A 6 5.99 16.00 -0.64
CA ASN A 6 4.70 16.55 -0.26
C ASN A 6 4.31 17.81 -1.04
N SER A 7 5.29 18.59 -1.52
CA SER A 7 5.02 19.78 -2.33
C SER A 7 4.97 19.51 -3.83
N ALA A 8 5.35 18.30 -4.27
CA ALA A 8 5.38 17.96 -5.69
C ALA A 8 3.98 17.98 -6.31
N SER A 9 3.91 18.54 -7.51
CA SER A 9 2.71 18.58 -8.33
C SER A 9 3.08 18.52 -9.80
N ILE A 10 2.10 18.23 -10.66
CA ILE A 10 2.27 18.25 -12.12
C ILE A 10 1.17 19.10 -12.77
N CYS A 11 1.28 19.35 -14.07
CA CYS A 11 0.20 19.91 -14.87
C CYS A 11 -0.56 18.80 -15.61
N ALA A 12 -1.82 19.03 -15.97
CA ALA A 12 -2.59 18.06 -16.74
C ALA A 12 -2.04 17.94 -18.17
N LEU A 13 -1.99 16.71 -18.72
CA LEU A 13 -1.52 16.48 -20.09
C LEU A 13 -2.36 17.24 -21.13
N LYS A 14 -3.69 17.16 -21.02
CA LYS A 14 -4.64 17.72 -21.99
C LYS A 14 -4.99 19.19 -21.74
N GLU A 15 -4.70 19.69 -20.54
CA GLU A 15 -4.99 21.07 -20.13
C GLU A 15 -3.72 21.67 -19.50
N PRO A 16 -2.74 22.14 -20.31
CA PRO A 16 -1.43 22.54 -19.80
C PRO A 16 -1.46 23.68 -18.77
N PHE A 17 -2.53 24.49 -18.76
CA PHE A 17 -2.73 25.56 -17.79
C PHE A 17 -3.34 25.07 -16.46
N ARG A 18 -3.86 23.84 -16.42
CA ARG A 18 -4.34 23.19 -15.20
C ARG A 18 -3.17 22.53 -14.49
N CYS A 19 -2.47 23.31 -13.67
CA CYS A 19 -1.33 22.88 -12.86
C CYS A 19 -1.69 22.70 -11.39
N GLY A 20 -0.74 22.17 -10.62
CA GLY A 20 -0.91 21.96 -9.18
C GLY A 20 -1.59 20.66 -8.80
N LEU A 21 -1.72 19.72 -9.75
CA LEU A 21 -2.28 18.38 -9.48
C LEU A 21 -1.35 17.63 -8.53
N ARG A 22 -1.87 17.21 -7.38
CA ARG A 22 -1.09 16.54 -6.33
C ARG A 22 -1.30 15.04 -6.38
N LEU A 23 -0.37 14.30 -5.75
CA LEU A 23 -0.45 12.83 -5.68
C LEU A 23 -1.84 12.36 -5.21
N GLN A 24 -2.34 12.95 -4.12
CA GLN A 24 -3.69 12.73 -3.62
C GLN A 24 -4.47 14.05 -3.60
N PRO A 25 -5.72 14.07 -4.09
CA PRO A 25 -6.42 12.95 -4.74
C PRO A 25 -6.09 12.81 -6.25
N ASP A 26 -5.59 13.87 -6.90
CA ASP A 26 -5.63 14.01 -8.36
C ASP A 26 -4.92 12.88 -9.13
N LEU A 27 -3.64 12.65 -8.83
CA LEU A 27 -2.85 11.68 -9.61
C LEU A 27 -3.25 10.24 -9.28
N THR A 28 -3.61 9.96 -8.02
CA THR A 28 -4.16 8.66 -7.64
C THR A 28 -5.46 8.37 -8.39
N ASP A 29 -6.33 9.35 -8.57
CA ASP A 29 -7.58 9.19 -9.32
C ASP A 29 -7.32 8.96 -10.81
N ILE A 30 -6.38 9.71 -11.41
CA ILE A 30 -5.98 9.51 -12.81
C ILE A 30 -5.43 8.08 -13.00
N MET A 31 -4.48 7.65 -12.16
CA MET A 31 -3.86 6.32 -12.28
C MET A 31 -4.86 5.19 -12.02
N ALA A 32 -5.89 5.41 -11.20
CA ALA A 32 -6.92 4.42 -10.91
C ALA A 32 -7.97 4.31 -12.02
N ARG A 33 -8.44 5.45 -12.55
CA ARG A 33 -9.63 5.50 -13.41
C ARG A 33 -9.33 5.66 -14.89
N SER A 34 -8.23 6.33 -15.26
CA SER A 34 -7.90 6.52 -16.67
C SER A 34 -7.58 5.18 -17.33
N ARG A 35 -7.96 5.07 -18.60
CA ARG A 35 -7.59 3.99 -19.52
C ARG A 35 -6.88 4.54 -20.75
N ASN A 36 -6.49 5.81 -20.71
CA ASN A 36 -5.75 6.45 -21.78
C ASN A 36 -4.25 6.21 -21.57
N TRP A 37 -3.62 5.49 -22.49
CA TRP A 37 -2.20 5.12 -22.40
C TRP A 37 -1.29 6.34 -22.18
N ASP A 38 -1.48 7.40 -22.98
CA ASP A 38 -0.59 8.56 -22.97
C ASP A 38 -0.76 9.40 -21.70
N GLU A 39 -1.98 9.52 -21.18
CA GLU A 39 -2.28 10.20 -19.91
C GLU A 39 -1.68 9.46 -18.72
N LEU A 40 -1.81 8.13 -18.69
CA LEU A 40 -1.18 7.28 -17.66
C LEU A 40 0.36 7.39 -17.74
N GLN A 41 0.93 7.37 -18.95
CA GLN A 41 2.38 7.42 -19.15
C GLN A 41 2.92 8.78 -18.70
N TYR A 42 2.28 9.87 -19.12
CA TYR A 42 2.63 11.22 -18.73
C TYR A 42 2.56 11.39 -17.21
N THR A 43 1.45 10.99 -16.59
CA THR A 43 1.23 11.13 -15.14
C THR A 43 2.29 10.36 -14.36
N TRP A 44 2.57 9.12 -14.78
CA TRP A 44 3.60 8.27 -14.18
C TRP A 44 5.01 8.89 -14.28
N THR A 45 5.35 9.45 -15.43
CA THR A 45 6.68 10.03 -15.72
C THR A 45 6.88 11.37 -15.00
N GLU A 46 5.91 12.28 -15.08
CA GLU A 46 6.04 13.61 -14.46
C GLU A 46 6.05 13.53 -12.94
N TRP A 47 5.29 12.59 -12.34
CA TRP A 47 5.37 12.36 -10.90
C TRP A 47 6.79 12.01 -10.46
N ARG A 48 7.45 11.08 -11.17
CA ARG A 48 8.84 10.65 -10.88
C ARG A 48 9.86 11.75 -11.14
N ARG A 49 9.66 12.56 -12.19
CA ARG A 49 10.50 13.72 -12.48
C ARG A 49 10.42 14.78 -11.38
N ASN A 50 9.21 15.09 -10.90
CA ASN A 50 9.03 16.16 -9.92
C ASN A 50 9.30 15.72 -8.48
N THR A 51 9.39 14.41 -8.22
CA THR A 51 9.76 13.85 -6.91
C THR A 51 11.15 13.22 -6.92
N GLY A 52 11.23 11.98 -7.40
CA GLY A 52 12.39 11.11 -7.31
C GLY A 52 13.69 11.78 -7.74
N GLN A 53 13.71 12.37 -8.93
CA GLN A 53 14.90 13.05 -9.46
C GLN A 53 15.46 14.11 -8.50
N ASN A 54 14.60 14.86 -7.81
CA ASN A 54 14.97 15.91 -6.87
C ASN A 54 15.34 15.38 -5.46
N ILE A 55 15.14 14.07 -5.21
CA ILE A 55 15.41 13.41 -3.93
C ILE A 55 16.76 12.69 -3.94
N LYS A 56 17.28 12.28 -5.11
CA LYS A 56 18.45 11.42 -5.29
C LYS A 56 19.67 11.83 -4.44
N ASP A 57 20.05 13.11 -4.49
CA ASP A 57 21.24 13.60 -3.78
C ASP A 57 21.07 13.61 -2.26
N THR A 58 19.90 14.02 -1.78
CA THR A 58 19.59 13.98 -0.35
C THR A 58 19.40 12.55 0.18
N PHE A 59 18.98 11.62 -0.68
CA PHE A 59 18.91 10.21 -0.34
C PHE A 59 20.30 9.62 -0.11
N GLU A 60 21.27 9.93 -0.99
CA GLU A 60 22.67 9.53 -0.80
C GLU A 60 23.23 9.98 0.55
N GLN A 61 22.99 11.24 0.92
CA GLN A 61 23.42 11.77 2.21
C GLN A 61 22.77 11.03 3.38
N MET A 62 21.49 10.68 3.24
CA MET A 62 20.77 9.88 4.25
C MET A 62 21.39 8.49 4.40
N ILE A 63 21.72 7.80 3.30
CA ILE A 63 22.39 6.49 3.35
C ILE A 63 23.70 6.59 4.14
N SER A 64 24.54 7.59 3.84
CA SER A 64 25.82 7.78 4.53
C SER A 64 25.63 7.98 6.05
N ILE A 65 24.70 8.85 6.44
CA ILE A 65 24.46 9.17 7.86
C ILE A 65 23.82 7.98 8.58
N SER A 66 22.86 7.29 7.97
CA SER A 66 22.21 6.11 8.57
C SER A 66 23.21 4.97 8.79
N ASN A 67 24.11 4.73 7.83
CA ASN A 67 25.15 3.72 8.00
C ASN A 67 26.18 4.11 9.07
N GLU A 68 26.55 5.39 9.18
CA GLU A 68 27.41 5.87 10.26
C GLU A 68 26.75 5.65 11.63
N ALA A 69 25.48 6.04 11.79
CA ALA A 69 24.72 5.83 13.01
C ALA A 69 24.60 4.34 13.38
N SER A 70 24.40 3.47 12.40
CA SER A 70 24.31 2.01 12.61
C SER A 70 25.63 1.45 13.12
N LYS A 71 26.76 1.86 12.53
CA LYS A 71 28.12 1.48 12.97
C LYS A 71 28.44 1.95 14.38
N LEU A 72 28.02 3.15 14.76
CA LEU A 72 28.15 3.63 16.14
C LEU A 72 27.34 2.80 17.15
N ASN A 73 26.31 2.08 16.70
CA ASN A 73 25.51 1.15 17.51
C ASN A 73 25.93 -0.32 17.34
N ASN A 74 27.14 -0.59 16.85
CA ASN A 74 27.71 -1.93 16.63
C ASN A 74 26.98 -2.79 15.58
N PHE A 75 26.25 -2.18 14.65
CA PHE A 75 25.75 -2.85 13.45
C PHE A 75 26.70 -2.60 12.26
N SER A 76 26.78 -3.54 11.34
CA SER A 76 27.58 -3.43 10.11
C SER A 76 27.09 -2.30 9.20
N ASP A 77 25.78 -2.19 9.03
CA ASP A 77 25.09 -1.17 8.24
C ASP A 77 23.61 -1.04 8.66
N THR A 78 22.88 -0.14 8.01
CA THR A 78 21.47 0.14 8.34
C THR A 78 20.54 -1.04 8.07
N SER A 79 20.85 -1.92 7.12
CA SER A 79 20.03 -3.10 6.83
C SER A 79 20.06 -4.11 7.98
N GLU A 80 21.21 -4.27 8.64
CA GLU A 80 21.31 -5.10 9.85
C GLU A 80 20.54 -4.46 11.01
N TYR A 81 20.67 -3.14 11.20
CA TYR A 81 19.90 -2.42 12.22
C TYR A 81 18.39 -2.55 12.04
N TRP A 82 17.88 -2.49 10.80
CA TRP A 82 16.43 -2.67 10.54
C TRP A 82 15.96 -4.10 10.63
N SER A 83 16.84 -5.07 10.36
CA SER A 83 16.51 -6.48 10.47
C SER A 83 16.61 -6.97 11.92
N PHE A 84 17.30 -6.24 12.80
CA PHE A 84 17.49 -6.59 14.21
C PHE A 84 16.19 -6.94 14.95
N PRO A 85 15.08 -6.19 14.83
CA PRO A 85 13.83 -6.52 15.52
C PRO A 85 13.18 -7.85 15.11
N PHE A 86 13.61 -8.46 14.00
CA PHE A 86 13.14 -9.79 13.59
C PHE A 86 13.90 -10.92 14.30
N GLU A 87 15.05 -10.62 14.91
CA GLU A 87 15.91 -11.58 15.65
C GLU A 87 16.21 -12.88 14.88
N SER A 88 16.23 -12.82 13.54
CA SER A 88 16.50 -13.95 12.66
C SER A 88 17.77 -13.71 11.84
N SER A 89 18.76 -14.60 12.00
CA SER A 89 19.97 -14.61 11.17
C SER A 89 19.72 -15.11 9.74
N THR A 90 18.59 -15.76 9.49
CA THR A 90 18.18 -16.31 8.19
C THR A 90 17.11 -15.48 7.49
N LEU A 91 16.74 -14.30 8.02
CA LEU A 91 15.62 -13.49 7.52
C LEU A 91 15.64 -13.32 5.98
N SER A 92 16.80 -13.03 5.38
CA SER A 92 16.89 -12.85 3.93
C SER A 92 16.66 -14.14 3.13
N ILE A 93 17.00 -15.29 3.70
CA ILE A 93 16.75 -16.62 3.10
C ILE A 93 15.26 -16.93 3.27
N ASP A 94 14.72 -16.76 4.47
CA ASP A 94 13.30 -17.02 4.78
C ASP A 94 12.36 -16.19 3.88
N LEU A 95 12.72 -14.93 3.59
CA LEU A 95 11.96 -14.07 2.68
C LEU A 95 12.05 -14.51 1.21
N GLU A 96 13.22 -14.97 0.75
CA GLU A 96 13.39 -15.47 -0.62
C GLU A 96 12.64 -16.79 -0.81
N ASP A 97 12.73 -17.70 0.16
CA ASP A 97 12.01 -18.98 0.14
C ASP A 97 10.49 -18.75 0.15
N ALA A 98 9.99 -17.84 1.01
CA ALA A 98 8.57 -17.46 1.02
C ALA A 98 8.12 -16.83 -0.30
N TRP A 99 8.98 -16.06 -0.98
CA TRP A 99 8.66 -15.54 -2.29
C TRP A 99 8.60 -16.65 -3.35
N GLU A 100 9.57 -17.56 -3.38
CA GLU A 100 9.59 -18.66 -4.35
C GLU A 100 8.38 -19.61 -4.19
N ASP A 101 7.85 -19.78 -2.97
CA ASP A 101 6.61 -20.52 -2.73
C ASP A 101 5.37 -19.85 -3.36
N VAL A 102 5.31 -18.51 -3.35
CA VAL A 102 4.16 -17.74 -3.88
C VAL A 102 4.29 -17.45 -5.38
N LYS A 103 5.52 -17.40 -5.89
CA LYS A 103 5.85 -17.04 -7.27
C LYS A 103 5.06 -17.80 -8.34
N PRO A 104 4.80 -19.13 -8.25
CA PRO A 104 3.98 -19.83 -9.23
C PRO A 104 2.57 -19.23 -9.38
N LEU A 105 1.93 -18.82 -8.27
CA LEU A 105 0.63 -18.17 -8.31
C LEU A 105 0.73 -16.77 -8.92
N TYR A 106 1.76 -16.01 -8.55
CA TYR A 106 2.01 -14.69 -9.10
C TYR A 106 2.23 -14.72 -10.62
N GLU A 107 3.00 -15.68 -11.14
CA GLU A 107 3.27 -15.84 -12.57
C GLU A 107 2.00 -16.14 -13.37
N LEU A 108 1.11 -16.98 -12.84
CA LEU A 108 -0.20 -17.25 -13.45
C LEU A 108 -1.08 -16.00 -13.47
N LEU A 109 -1.13 -15.27 -12.34
CA LEU A 109 -1.87 -14.01 -12.23
C LEU A 109 -1.34 -12.95 -13.19
N HIS A 110 -0.01 -12.77 -13.24
CA HIS A 110 0.69 -11.85 -14.13
C HIS A 110 0.40 -12.17 -15.59
N ALA A 111 0.53 -13.44 -15.99
CA ALA A 111 0.25 -13.88 -17.35
C ALA A 111 -1.22 -13.63 -17.76
N TYR A 112 -2.15 -13.90 -16.85
CA TYR A 112 -3.57 -13.63 -17.06
C TYR A 112 -3.86 -12.13 -17.23
N VAL A 113 -3.35 -11.30 -16.31
CA VAL A 113 -3.49 -9.83 -16.37
C VAL A 113 -2.87 -9.28 -17.66
N ARG A 114 -1.67 -9.75 -18.04
CA ARG A 114 -1.03 -9.39 -19.30
C ARG A 114 -1.89 -9.71 -20.51
N ARG A 115 -2.54 -10.88 -20.52
CA ARG A 115 -3.46 -11.23 -21.60
C ARG A 115 -4.63 -10.24 -21.66
N ARG A 116 -5.28 -9.97 -20.52
CA ARG A 116 -6.41 -9.05 -20.42
C ARG A 116 -6.06 -7.62 -20.86
N LEU A 117 -4.94 -7.09 -20.36
CA LEU A 117 -4.45 -5.78 -20.75
C LEU A 117 -4.13 -5.72 -22.25
N ARG A 118 -3.56 -6.80 -22.81
CA ARG A 118 -3.28 -6.86 -24.25
C ARG A 118 -4.56 -6.90 -25.08
N ASP A 119 -5.59 -7.60 -24.63
CA ASP A 119 -6.89 -7.62 -25.32
C ASP A 119 -7.57 -6.24 -25.27
N TYR A 120 -7.29 -5.43 -24.24
CA TYR A 120 -7.80 -4.06 -24.10
C TYR A 120 -6.96 -3.00 -24.86
N TYR A 121 -5.64 -2.95 -24.67
CA TYR A 121 -4.75 -1.93 -25.24
C TYR A 121 -4.14 -2.29 -26.61
N GLY A 122 -4.25 -3.55 -27.03
CA GLY A 122 -3.75 -4.02 -28.31
C GLY A 122 -2.33 -4.60 -28.32
N PRO A 123 -1.99 -5.44 -29.32
CA PRO A 123 -0.68 -6.09 -29.47
C PRO A 123 0.50 -5.14 -29.59
N GLU A 124 0.28 -3.99 -30.23
CA GLU A 124 1.27 -2.94 -30.50
C GLU A 124 1.82 -2.32 -29.21
N LYS A 125 1.01 -2.28 -28.16
CA LYS A 125 1.38 -1.75 -26.84
C LYS A 125 1.88 -2.84 -25.90
N LEU A 126 1.33 -4.05 -25.98
CA LEU A 126 1.62 -5.16 -25.07
C LEU A 126 2.05 -6.43 -25.80
N ASN A 127 3.32 -6.76 -25.62
CA ASN A 127 3.91 -8.01 -26.09
C ASN A 127 3.50 -9.19 -25.18
N ARG A 128 3.38 -10.40 -25.74
CA ARG A 128 2.95 -11.61 -25.02
C ARG A 128 3.96 -12.15 -24.01
N GLN A 129 5.24 -11.84 -24.19
CA GLN A 129 6.35 -12.34 -23.37
C GLN A 129 7.04 -11.24 -22.58
N ALA A 130 6.88 -9.97 -22.95
CA ALA A 130 7.55 -8.86 -22.27
C ALA A 130 6.96 -8.58 -20.86
N PRO A 131 7.74 -7.91 -19.99
CA PRO A 131 7.26 -7.32 -18.75
C PRO A 131 6.11 -6.32 -18.98
N LEU A 132 5.25 -6.18 -17.97
CA LEU A 132 4.12 -5.25 -17.97
C LEU A 132 4.59 -3.80 -17.81
N PRO A 133 4.13 -2.85 -18.63
CA PRO A 133 4.40 -1.43 -18.43
C PRO A 133 3.80 -0.92 -17.10
N ALA A 134 4.62 -0.40 -16.20
CA ALA A 134 4.22 -0.07 -14.83
C ALA A 134 3.05 0.93 -14.71
N HIS A 135 2.87 1.82 -15.70
CA HIS A 135 1.83 2.85 -15.70
C HIS A 135 0.39 2.38 -15.95
N VAL A 136 0.17 1.16 -16.47
CA VAL A 136 -1.19 0.68 -16.82
C VAL A 136 -1.79 -0.29 -15.79
N LEU A 137 -1.24 -0.32 -14.58
CA LEU A 137 -1.60 -1.29 -13.54
C LEU A 137 -2.47 -0.68 -12.44
N GLY A 138 -3.18 0.42 -12.74
CA GLY A 138 -4.20 0.98 -11.83
C GLY A 138 -3.65 1.72 -10.61
N ASN A 139 -2.33 1.83 -10.46
CA ASN A 139 -1.67 2.43 -9.32
C ASN A 139 -0.36 3.10 -9.73
N MET A 140 0.00 4.21 -9.08
CA MET A 140 1.21 5.00 -9.38
C MET A 140 2.52 4.15 -9.38
N TRP A 141 2.58 3.11 -8.55
CA TRP A 141 3.75 2.23 -8.39
C TRP A 141 3.50 0.79 -8.81
N ALA A 142 2.31 0.48 -9.36
CA ALA A 142 1.90 -0.90 -9.66
C ALA A 142 1.94 -1.86 -8.46
N GLN A 143 1.81 -1.35 -7.23
CA GLN A 143 1.82 -2.17 -6.01
C GLN A 143 0.47 -2.85 -5.71
N SER A 144 -0.61 -2.40 -6.36
CA SER A 144 -1.96 -2.95 -6.27
C SER A 144 -2.61 -2.74 -7.64
N TRP A 145 -3.26 -3.77 -8.14
CA TRP A 145 -3.86 -3.84 -9.48
C TRP A 145 -5.39 -3.90 -9.42
N VAL A 146 -6.00 -3.72 -8.25
CA VAL A 146 -7.46 -3.77 -8.08
C VAL A 146 -8.18 -2.78 -9.01
N ASN A 147 -7.57 -1.61 -9.25
CA ASN A 147 -8.17 -0.56 -10.07
C ASN A 147 -8.25 -0.90 -11.57
N ILE A 148 -7.69 -2.02 -12.04
CA ILE A 148 -7.89 -2.52 -13.42
C ILE A 148 -8.85 -3.70 -13.51
N PHE A 149 -9.55 -4.02 -12.41
CA PHE A 149 -10.48 -5.15 -12.34
C PHE A 149 -11.57 -5.09 -13.42
N ASP A 150 -12.10 -3.90 -13.71
CA ASP A 150 -13.11 -3.68 -14.76
C ASP A 150 -12.71 -4.22 -16.13
N ILE A 151 -11.43 -4.11 -16.50
CA ILE A 151 -10.88 -4.58 -17.78
C ILE A 151 -10.22 -5.95 -17.70
N SER A 152 -10.06 -6.52 -16.51
CA SER A 152 -9.39 -7.81 -16.31
C SER A 152 -10.24 -8.89 -15.64
N GLN A 153 -11.47 -8.58 -15.23
CA GLN A 153 -12.39 -9.49 -14.54
C GLN A 153 -12.55 -10.85 -15.26
N PRO A 154 -12.46 -11.99 -14.53
CA PRO A 154 -12.70 -13.33 -15.07
C PRO A 154 -14.09 -13.52 -15.67
N TYR A 155 -15.13 -13.13 -14.93
CA TYR A 155 -16.52 -13.29 -15.33
C TYR A 155 -17.21 -11.92 -15.47
N PRO A 156 -17.21 -11.33 -16.68
CA PRO A 156 -17.88 -10.06 -16.94
C PRO A 156 -19.39 -10.12 -16.69
N GLY A 157 -19.97 -9.05 -16.16
CA GLY A 157 -21.41 -8.93 -15.93
C GLY A 157 -21.89 -9.50 -14.60
N GLN A 158 -21.02 -10.17 -13.84
CA GLN A 158 -21.26 -10.48 -12.43
C GLN A 158 -20.77 -9.33 -11.57
N HIS A 159 -21.63 -8.80 -10.70
CA HIS A 159 -21.27 -7.68 -9.85
C HIS A 159 -20.14 -8.05 -8.89
N PHE A 160 -19.10 -7.22 -8.85
CA PHE A 160 -18.14 -7.23 -7.75
C PHE A 160 -18.88 -6.88 -6.46
N LEU A 161 -18.53 -7.55 -5.37
CA LEU A 161 -19.12 -7.25 -4.08
C LEU A 161 -18.64 -5.87 -3.61
N ASP A 162 -19.49 -4.86 -3.80
CA ASP A 162 -19.28 -3.51 -3.29
C ASP A 162 -20.51 -3.09 -2.48
N VAL A 163 -20.32 -2.97 -1.16
CA VAL A 163 -21.37 -2.54 -0.24
C VAL A 163 -21.50 -1.02 -0.14
N THR A 164 -20.67 -0.26 -0.85
CA THR A 164 -20.68 1.22 -0.83
C THR A 164 -22.06 1.82 -1.11
N PRO A 165 -22.79 1.42 -2.18
CA PRO A 165 -24.11 1.99 -2.47
C PRO A 165 -25.11 1.69 -1.34
N GLU A 166 -25.00 0.50 -0.73
CA GLU A 166 -25.89 0.07 0.34
C GLU A 166 -25.61 0.81 1.66
N MET A 167 -24.34 1.02 2.01
CA MET A 167 -23.94 1.84 3.16
C MET A 167 -24.47 3.28 3.04
N ILE A 168 -24.36 3.87 1.84
CA ILE A 168 -24.91 5.21 1.55
C ILE A 168 -26.44 5.19 1.67
N ARG A 169 -27.11 4.16 1.11
CA ARG A 169 -28.57 4.01 1.19
C ARG A 169 -29.07 3.90 2.62
N GLN A 170 -28.33 3.20 3.49
CA GLN A 170 -28.64 3.06 4.91
C GLN A 170 -28.26 4.30 5.75
N GLY A 171 -27.58 5.29 5.16
CA GLY A 171 -27.26 6.55 5.82
C GLY A 171 -26.07 6.47 6.79
N TYR A 172 -25.09 5.60 6.50
CA TYR A 172 -23.90 5.45 7.34
C TYR A 172 -23.08 6.75 7.42
N THR A 173 -22.57 7.04 8.61
CA THR A 173 -21.59 8.09 8.85
C THR A 173 -20.19 7.50 9.10
N PRO A 174 -19.12 8.32 9.07
CA PRO A 174 -17.78 7.86 9.45
C PRO A 174 -17.73 7.24 10.85
N VAL A 175 -18.49 7.81 11.79
CA VAL A 175 -18.57 7.32 13.18
C VAL A 175 -19.25 5.96 13.23
N ASP A 176 -20.31 5.74 12.45
CA ASP A 176 -20.99 4.44 12.39
C ASP A 176 -20.07 3.34 11.89
N ILE A 177 -19.21 3.63 10.91
CA ILE A 177 -18.18 2.69 10.41
C ILE A 177 -17.25 2.25 11.55
N PHE A 178 -16.78 3.18 12.39
CA PHE A 178 -15.94 2.83 13.53
C PHE A 178 -16.71 2.13 14.66
N ARG A 179 -18.02 2.38 14.80
CA ARG A 179 -18.87 1.64 15.75
C ARG A 179 -19.05 0.18 15.33
N LEU A 180 -19.23 -0.07 14.03
CA LEU A 180 -19.23 -1.43 13.50
C LEU A 180 -17.89 -2.13 13.73
N ALA A 181 -16.78 -1.41 13.57
CA ALA A 181 -15.47 -1.94 13.91
C ALA A 181 -15.38 -2.30 15.41
N GLU A 182 -15.85 -1.43 16.32
CA GLU A 182 -15.88 -1.72 17.76
C GLU A 182 -16.73 -2.96 18.06
N ASP A 183 -17.93 -3.05 17.48
CA ASP A 183 -18.84 -4.18 17.66
C ASP A 183 -18.21 -5.51 17.20
N PHE A 184 -17.46 -5.48 16.10
CA PHE A 184 -16.69 -6.65 15.65
C PHE A 184 -15.73 -7.14 16.74
N PHE A 185 -14.91 -6.26 17.33
CA PHE A 185 -13.96 -6.66 18.37
C PHE A 185 -14.65 -7.05 19.68
N VAL A 186 -15.74 -6.38 20.05
CA VAL A 186 -16.57 -6.77 21.20
C VAL A 186 -17.17 -8.17 21.00
N SER A 187 -17.55 -8.53 19.77
CA SER A 187 -18.02 -9.89 19.44
C SER A 187 -16.96 -10.97 19.67
N LEU A 188 -15.68 -10.60 19.60
CA LEU A 188 -14.54 -11.45 19.94
C LEU A 188 -14.19 -11.41 21.45
N ASN A 189 -15.08 -10.87 22.28
CA ASN A 189 -14.89 -10.69 23.73
C ASN A 189 -13.72 -9.75 24.08
N MET A 190 -13.45 -8.76 23.23
CA MET A 190 -12.47 -7.69 23.50
C MET A 190 -13.16 -6.47 24.14
N SER A 191 -12.36 -5.57 24.73
CA SER A 191 -12.88 -4.37 25.40
C SER A 191 -13.42 -3.33 24.42
N THR A 192 -14.48 -2.63 24.80
CA THR A 192 -14.94 -1.43 24.07
C THR A 192 -13.85 -0.35 24.05
N MET A 193 -13.93 0.55 23.09
CA MET A 193 -13.06 1.72 23.01
C MET A 193 -13.32 2.68 24.18
N PRO A 194 -12.27 3.28 24.76
CA PRO A 194 -12.42 4.26 25.82
C PRO A 194 -13.12 5.52 25.32
N LEU A 195 -13.76 6.28 26.22
CA LEU A 195 -14.47 7.51 25.86
C LEU A 195 -13.52 8.53 25.20
N GLU A 196 -12.29 8.62 25.68
CA GLU A 196 -11.26 9.50 25.16
C GLU A 196 -10.90 9.19 23.69
N PHE A 197 -11.00 7.92 23.26
CA PHE A 197 -10.77 7.54 21.86
C PHE A 197 -11.78 8.25 20.94
N TRP A 198 -13.06 8.20 21.28
CA TRP A 198 -14.13 8.82 20.50
C TRP A 198 -14.06 10.35 20.51
N GLN A 199 -13.67 10.94 21.64
CA GLN A 199 -13.59 12.39 21.79
C GLN A 199 -12.38 13.02 21.08
N THR A 200 -11.30 12.25 20.87
CA THR A 200 -10.02 12.83 20.45
C THR A 200 -9.45 12.27 19.14
N SER A 201 -10.06 11.22 18.59
CA SER A 201 -9.72 10.72 17.25
C SER A 201 -10.25 11.65 16.16
N VAL A 202 -9.58 11.65 15.01
CA VAL A 202 -10.03 12.33 13.80
C VAL A 202 -10.54 11.23 12.87
N LEU A 203 -11.85 11.01 12.88
CA LEU A 203 -12.52 9.94 12.12
C LEU A 203 -13.14 10.45 10.81
N GLU A 204 -13.18 11.77 10.62
CA GLU A 204 -13.65 12.45 9.43
C GLU A 204 -12.75 13.65 9.14
N GLU A 205 -12.75 14.13 7.89
CA GLU A 205 -11.96 15.30 7.53
C GLU A 205 -12.54 16.56 8.21
N PRO A 206 -11.75 17.27 9.04
CA PRO A 206 -12.23 18.45 9.73
C PRO A 206 -12.35 19.64 8.76
N ILE A 207 -13.46 20.36 8.85
CA ILE A 207 -13.78 21.49 7.95
C ILE A 207 -12.88 22.71 8.24
N ASP A 208 -12.35 22.84 9.46
CA ASP A 208 -11.61 24.01 9.93
C ASP A 208 -10.12 23.99 9.60
N ARG A 209 -9.57 22.86 9.12
CA ARG A 209 -8.13 22.72 8.89
C ARG A 209 -7.77 21.62 7.91
N VAL A 210 -6.63 21.79 7.24
CA VAL A 210 -6.02 20.75 6.40
C VAL A 210 -5.32 19.73 7.29
N VAL A 211 -5.59 18.44 7.07
CA VAL A 211 -4.96 17.32 7.77
C VAL A 211 -4.34 16.34 6.78
N LEU A 212 -3.33 15.59 7.22
CA LEU A 212 -2.83 14.46 6.46
C LEU A 212 -3.84 13.31 6.56
N CYS A 213 -4.56 13.01 5.47
CA CYS A 213 -5.66 12.05 5.48
C CYS A 213 -5.27 10.57 5.49
N GLN A 214 -3.99 10.24 5.33
CA GLN A 214 -3.54 8.84 5.35
C GLN A 214 -3.91 8.15 6.69
N PRO A 215 -4.60 7.00 6.66
CA PRO A 215 -4.96 6.24 7.86
C PRO A 215 -3.76 5.96 8.77
N SER A 216 -3.97 6.06 10.07
CA SER A 216 -2.95 5.78 11.09
C SER A 216 -3.57 5.66 12.49
N ALA A 217 -3.07 4.70 13.27
CA ALA A 217 -3.36 4.52 14.68
C ALA A 217 -2.20 5.01 15.56
N TRP A 218 -2.53 5.58 16.73
CA TRP A 218 -1.59 6.27 17.60
C TRP A 218 -1.72 5.84 19.06
N ASP A 219 -0.63 5.34 19.65
CA ASP A 219 -0.45 5.20 21.11
C ASP A 219 0.31 6.41 21.65
N PHE A 220 -0.34 7.19 22.53
CA PHE A 220 0.27 8.35 23.19
C PHE A 220 1.15 7.97 24.39
N CYS A 221 1.43 6.68 24.56
CA CYS A 221 2.39 6.10 25.50
C CYS A 221 2.04 6.28 26.98
N ASN A 222 0.87 6.87 27.29
CA ASN A 222 0.40 7.16 28.65
C ASN A 222 -0.58 6.10 29.19
N ARG A 223 -0.78 5.00 28.46
CA ARG A 223 -1.67 3.86 28.80
C ARG A 223 -3.17 4.18 28.79
N ARG A 224 -3.57 5.37 28.34
CA ARG A 224 -4.96 5.85 28.36
C ARG A 224 -5.40 6.37 27.00
N ASN A 225 -4.59 7.21 26.37
CA ASN A 225 -4.91 7.87 25.11
C ASN A 225 -4.43 7.03 23.93
N PHE A 226 -5.40 6.52 23.18
CA PHE A 226 -5.21 5.85 21.89
C PHE A 226 -6.13 6.55 20.88
N ARG A 227 -5.64 6.80 19.67
CA ARG A 227 -6.39 7.59 18.67
C ARG A 227 -6.21 7.06 17.26
N ILE A 228 -7.23 7.24 16.43
CA ILE A 228 -7.13 7.07 14.98
C ILE A 228 -7.17 8.44 14.30
N LYS A 229 -6.43 8.58 13.21
CA LYS A 229 -6.49 9.73 12.31
C LYS A 229 -6.70 9.24 10.87
N MET A 230 -7.94 9.31 10.39
CA MET A 230 -8.38 8.87 9.07
C MET A 230 -9.48 9.81 8.55
N CYS A 231 -9.37 10.26 7.29
CA CYS A 231 -10.45 10.98 6.61
C CYS A 231 -11.38 9.95 5.95
N THR A 232 -12.27 9.36 6.75
CA THR A 232 -13.09 8.22 6.33
C THR A 232 -14.19 8.66 5.38
N ASN A 233 -14.28 7.97 4.25
CA ASN A 233 -15.37 8.07 3.29
C ASN A 233 -16.35 6.93 3.49
N ILE A 234 -17.61 7.13 3.09
CA ILE A 234 -18.64 6.08 3.17
C ILE A 234 -18.46 5.13 1.99
N ASN A 235 -17.58 4.15 2.13
CA ASN A 235 -17.37 3.08 1.15
C ASN A 235 -16.80 1.80 1.80
N MET A 236 -16.86 0.69 1.05
CA MET A 236 -16.40 -0.62 1.52
C MET A 236 -14.91 -0.65 1.88
N LYS A 237 -14.07 0.08 1.13
CA LYS A 237 -12.62 0.13 1.39
C LYS A 237 -12.34 0.73 2.77
N ASP A 238 -12.94 1.88 3.05
CA ASP A 238 -12.73 2.60 4.30
C ASP A 238 -13.42 1.89 5.48
N LEU A 239 -14.47 1.09 5.25
CA LEU A 239 -15.01 0.14 6.23
C LEU A 239 -13.96 -0.89 6.66
N ILE A 240 -13.28 -1.53 5.70
CA ILE A 240 -12.23 -2.51 5.98
C ILE A 240 -11.02 -1.82 6.64
N THR A 241 -10.62 -0.65 6.15
CA THR A 241 -9.52 0.13 6.73
C THR A 241 -9.82 0.56 8.18
N ALA A 242 -11.05 0.95 8.50
CA ALA A 242 -11.42 1.29 9.87
C ALA A 242 -11.23 0.09 10.83
N HIS A 243 -11.55 -1.13 10.40
CA HIS A 243 -11.30 -2.34 11.18
C HIS A 243 -9.80 -2.65 11.32
N HIS A 244 -9.02 -2.46 10.25
CA HIS A 244 -7.56 -2.58 10.29
C HIS A 244 -6.96 -1.61 11.33
N GLU A 245 -7.31 -0.32 11.26
CA GLU A 245 -6.79 0.69 12.18
C GLU A 245 -7.25 0.46 13.63
N MET A 246 -8.47 -0.03 13.82
CA MET A 246 -8.96 -0.38 15.16
C MET A 246 -8.26 -1.61 15.73
N ALA A 247 -7.80 -2.55 14.89
CA ALA A 247 -6.97 -3.66 15.33
C ALA A 247 -5.65 -3.17 15.97
N HIS A 248 -5.01 -2.14 15.39
CA HIS A 248 -3.83 -1.51 15.99
C HIS A 248 -4.13 -0.92 17.37
N ILE A 249 -5.27 -0.22 17.52
CA ILE A 249 -5.70 0.32 18.83
C ILE A 249 -5.90 -0.78 19.86
N HIS A 250 -6.54 -1.89 19.47
CA HIS A 250 -6.66 -3.04 20.35
C HIS A 250 -5.30 -3.61 20.73
N TYR A 251 -4.37 -3.73 19.79
CA TYR A 251 -3.02 -4.21 20.09
C TYR A 251 -2.33 -3.29 21.12
N PHE A 252 -2.44 -1.96 20.94
CA PHE A 252 -1.94 -0.97 21.89
C PHE A 252 -2.54 -1.15 23.29
N MET A 253 -3.85 -1.36 23.35
CA MET A 253 -4.57 -1.56 24.61
C MET A 253 -4.14 -2.86 25.32
N GLN A 254 -3.84 -3.93 24.57
CA GLN A 254 -3.44 -5.21 25.14
C GLN A 254 -2.06 -5.15 25.81
N TYR A 255 -1.07 -4.51 25.19
CA TYR A 255 0.27 -4.41 25.78
C TYR A 255 0.49 -3.17 26.66
N LYS A 256 -0.53 -2.30 26.87
CA LYS A 256 -0.36 -1.00 27.54
C LYS A 256 0.25 -1.07 28.95
N ASN A 257 0.15 -2.23 29.61
CA ASN A 257 0.69 -2.45 30.96
C ASN A 257 2.14 -2.96 30.96
N GLN A 258 2.69 -3.35 29.80
CA GLN A 258 4.10 -3.71 29.67
C GLN A 258 5.00 -2.48 29.93
N PRO A 259 6.28 -2.68 30.31
CA PRO A 259 7.28 -1.63 30.30
C PRO A 259 7.33 -0.94 28.94
N LYS A 260 7.58 0.38 28.90
CA LYS A 260 7.45 1.16 27.65
C LYS A 260 8.31 0.62 26.50
N VAL A 261 9.49 0.08 26.82
CA VAL A 261 10.41 -0.53 25.85
C VAL A 261 9.88 -1.82 25.20
N PHE A 262 8.86 -2.46 25.78
CA PHE A 262 8.21 -3.67 25.27
C PHE A 262 6.77 -3.40 24.78
N ARG A 263 6.41 -2.14 24.53
CA ARG A 263 5.11 -1.75 23.96
C ARG A 263 5.21 -1.58 22.45
N ASP A 264 5.43 -2.70 21.80
CA ASP A 264 5.49 -2.84 20.35
C ASP A 264 5.02 -4.25 19.98
N GLY A 265 4.90 -4.53 18.69
CA GLY A 265 4.63 -5.87 18.18
C GLY A 265 5.78 -6.82 18.50
N ALA A 266 5.53 -8.12 18.43
CA ALA A 266 6.59 -9.12 18.62
C ALA A 266 7.76 -8.91 17.64
N ASN A 267 7.44 -8.49 16.43
CA ASN A 267 8.33 -7.83 15.48
C ASN A 267 7.48 -6.80 14.69
N PRO A 268 8.09 -5.93 13.85
CA PRO A 268 7.36 -4.90 13.11
C PRO A 268 6.20 -5.42 12.26
N ALA A 269 6.27 -6.67 11.78
CA ALA A 269 5.26 -7.24 10.91
C ALA A 269 3.99 -7.72 11.62
N PHE A 270 4.08 -8.03 12.92
CA PHE A 270 2.91 -8.46 13.68
C PHE A 270 1.83 -7.37 13.79
N HIS A 271 2.23 -6.10 13.86
CA HIS A 271 1.29 -4.99 13.92
C HIS A 271 0.40 -4.97 12.68
N GLU A 272 1.01 -4.94 11.49
CA GLU A 272 0.29 -4.86 10.22
C GLU A 272 -0.48 -6.16 9.94
N ALA A 273 0.10 -7.33 10.24
CA ALA A 273 -0.53 -8.63 9.99
C ALA A 273 -1.85 -8.83 10.76
N ILE A 274 -1.96 -8.32 12.00
CA ILE A 274 -3.21 -8.42 12.77
C ILE A 274 -4.29 -7.56 12.12
N GLY A 275 -3.98 -6.32 11.72
CA GLY A 275 -4.92 -5.45 11.02
C GLY A 275 -5.42 -6.07 9.72
N GLU A 276 -4.51 -6.66 8.94
CA GLU A 276 -4.85 -7.37 7.70
C GLU A 276 -5.72 -8.61 7.94
N ALA A 277 -5.42 -9.42 8.97
CA ALA A 277 -6.21 -10.60 9.29
C ALA A 277 -7.65 -10.26 9.67
N ILE A 278 -7.87 -9.16 10.41
CA ILE A 278 -9.21 -8.65 10.68
C ILE A 278 -9.88 -8.19 9.39
N GLY A 279 -9.18 -7.41 8.57
CA GLY A 279 -9.70 -6.93 7.28
C GLY A 279 -10.18 -8.07 6.36
N LEU A 280 -9.46 -9.19 6.34
CA LEU A 280 -9.87 -10.40 5.60
C LEU A 280 -11.21 -10.96 6.07
N SER A 281 -11.44 -11.00 7.38
CA SER A 281 -12.68 -11.50 7.96
C SER A 281 -13.86 -10.58 7.66
N VAL A 282 -13.63 -9.26 7.78
CA VAL A 282 -14.62 -8.21 7.55
C VAL A 282 -15.03 -8.12 6.09
N GLY A 283 -14.09 -8.29 5.16
CA GLY A 283 -14.34 -8.26 3.72
C GLY A 283 -15.12 -9.47 3.19
N THR A 284 -15.42 -10.49 4.00
CA THR A 284 -16.13 -11.68 3.53
C THR A 284 -17.60 -11.37 3.22
N PRO A 285 -18.18 -11.96 2.15
CA PRO A 285 -19.61 -11.83 1.85
C PRO A 285 -20.50 -12.24 3.04
N LYS A 286 -20.11 -13.30 3.75
CA LYS A 286 -20.83 -13.80 4.93
C LYS A 286 -20.88 -12.76 6.05
N HIS A 287 -19.77 -12.10 6.37
CA HIS A 287 -19.79 -11.06 7.40
C HIS A 287 -20.63 -9.86 6.96
N LEU A 288 -20.47 -9.39 5.72
CA LEU A 288 -21.23 -8.26 5.20
C LEU A 288 -22.74 -8.52 5.16
N GLN A 289 -23.19 -9.77 5.00
CA GLN A 289 -24.59 -10.16 5.17
C GLN A 289 -25.07 -9.98 6.61
N THR A 290 -24.26 -10.34 7.61
CA THR A 290 -24.63 -10.15 9.03
C THR A 290 -24.80 -8.69 9.40
N LEU A 291 -24.11 -7.78 8.69
CA LEU A 291 -24.28 -6.33 8.81
C LEU A 291 -25.50 -5.79 8.04
N GLY A 292 -26.25 -6.65 7.34
CA GLY A 292 -27.37 -6.26 6.48
C GLY A 292 -26.96 -5.50 5.22
N LEU A 293 -25.67 -5.52 4.86
CA LEU A 293 -25.13 -4.83 3.68
C LEU A 293 -25.23 -5.65 2.40
N VAL A 294 -25.53 -6.95 2.52
CA VAL A 294 -25.69 -7.89 1.42
C VAL A 294 -26.94 -8.72 1.68
N GLN A 295 -27.87 -8.76 0.72
CA GLN A 295 -29.21 -9.32 0.92
C GLN A 295 -29.30 -10.84 0.69
N ASN A 296 -28.49 -11.40 -0.22
CA ASN A 296 -28.55 -12.82 -0.60
C ASN A 296 -27.20 -13.51 -0.39
N SER A 297 -27.22 -14.80 -0.01
CA SER A 297 -26.01 -15.62 -0.09
C SER A 297 -25.62 -15.75 -1.55
N VAL A 298 -24.47 -15.19 -1.89
CA VAL A 298 -23.91 -15.33 -3.23
C VAL A 298 -23.04 -16.60 -3.22
N ASP A 299 -23.68 -17.76 -3.11
CA ASP A 299 -23.02 -19.06 -3.37
C ASP A 299 -22.94 -19.29 -4.89
N ASP A 300 -22.40 -18.31 -5.61
CA ASP A 300 -22.14 -18.38 -7.05
C ASP A 300 -20.63 -18.50 -7.25
N PRO A 301 -20.12 -19.64 -7.76
CA PRO A 301 -18.69 -19.84 -8.00
C PRO A 301 -18.06 -18.75 -8.89
N THR A 302 -18.84 -18.11 -9.76
CA THR A 302 -18.34 -17.02 -10.61
C THR A 302 -18.07 -15.74 -9.82
N VAL A 303 -18.88 -15.46 -8.80
CA VAL A 303 -18.68 -14.32 -7.89
C VAL A 303 -17.52 -14.59 -6.94
N ASP A 304 -17.39 -15.82 -6.45
CA ASP A 304 -16.24 -16.24 -5.62
C ASP A 304 -14.91 -16.07 -6.37
N ILE A 305 -14.85 -16.50 -7.64
CA ILE A 305 -13.65 -16.30 -8.45
C ILE A 305 -13.35 -14.83 -8.69
N ASN A 306 -14.37 -14.00 -8.96
CA ASN A 306 -14.19 -12.55 -9.10
C ASN A 306 -13.68 -11.92 -7.78
N PHE A 307 -14.19 -12.34 -6.63
CA PHE A 307 -13.72 -11.91 -5.31
C PHE A 307 -12.27 -12.32 -5.06
N LEU A 308 -11.94 -13.61 -5.22
CA LEU A 308 -10.58 -14.13 -5.05
C LEU A 308 -9.59 -13.47 -6.01
N TYR A 309 -10.01 -13.21 -7.25
CA TYR A 309 -9.20 -12.50 -8.23
C TYR A 309 -8.94 -11.06 -7.80
N SER A 310 -9.95 -10.32 -7.33
CA SER A 310 -9.76 -8.97 -6.79
C SER A 310 -8.83 -8.98 -5.57
N MET A 311 -8.95 -9.95 -4.68
CA MET A 311 -8.04 -10.14 -3.55
C MET A 311 -6.61 -10.41 -4.02
N ALA A 312 -6.43 -11.24 -5.05
CA ALA A 312 -5.13 -11.52 -5.62
C ALA A 312 -4.49 -10.28 -6.28
N LEU A 313 -5.28 -9.46 -6.96
CA LEU A 313 -4.86 -8.17 -7.52
C LEU A 313 -4.47 -7.13 -6.46
N ASP A 314 -4.75 -7.35 -5.18
CA ASP A 314 -4.25 -6.52 -4.10
C ASP A 314 -3.11 -7.20 -3.34
N LYS A 315 -3.35 -8.40 -2.82
CA LYS A 315 -2.46 -9.07 -1.86
C LYS A 315 -1.30 -9.79 -2.53
N VAL A 316 -1.56 -10.58 -3.57
CA VAL A 316 -0.51 -11.39 -4.22
C VAL A 316 0.44 -10.50 -5.01
N VAL A 317 -0.08 -9.48 -5.70
CA VAL A 317 0.76 -8.56 -6.50
C VAL A 317 1.59 -7.60 -5.65
N PHE A 318 1.18 -7.36 -4.40
CA PHE A 318 1.90 -6.49 -3.48
C PHE A 318 3.18 -7.15 -2.95
N LEU A 319 3.19 -8.47 -2.78
CA LEU A 319 4.34 -9.22 -2.23
C LEU A 319 5.67 -8.94 -2.95
N PRO A 320 5.79 -9.09 -4.29
CA PRO A 320 7.05 -8.81 -4.97
C PRO A 320 7.40 -7.32 -4.93
N PHE A 321 6.41 -6.42 -4.93
CA PHE A 321 6.67 -4.99 -4.78
C PHE A 321 7.30 -4.70 -3.41
N ALA A 322 6.69 -5.21 -2.33
CA ALA A 322 7.16 -5.00 -0.97
C ALA A 322 8.57 -5.56 -0.78
N TYR A 323 8.81 -6.77 -1.30
CA TYR A 323 10.12 -7.41 -1.24
C TYR A 323 11.20 -6.61 -1.98
N VAL A 324 10.91 -6.15 -3.20
CA VAL A 324 11.88 -5.38 -4.02
C VAL A 324 12.28 -4.05 -3.37
N VAL A 325 11.36 -3.34 -2.70
CA VAL A 325 11.67 -2.03 -2.09
C VAL A 325 12.79 -2.13 -1.07
N ASP A 326 12.70 -3.06 -0.12
CA ASP A 326 13.72 -3.20 0.90
C ASP A 326 14.91 -4.04 0.42
N LYS A 327 14.73 -5.03 -0.47
CA LYS A 327 15.87 -5.71 -1.11
C LYS A 327 16.78 -4.69 -1.82
N TRP A 328 16.19 -3.75 -2.55
CA TRP A 328 16.91 -2.65 -3.19
C TRP A 328 17.62 -1.74 -2.18
N ARG A 329 16.97 -1.35 -1.08
CA ARG A 329 17.60 -0.50 -0.04
C ARG A 329 18.70 -1.24 0.72
N TYR A 330 18.53 -2.52 0.98
CA TYR A 330 19.50 -3.34 1.71
C TYR A 330 20.78 -3.48 0.90
N ASP A 331 20.68 -3.68 -0.41
CA ASP A 331 21.85 -3.71 -1.29
C ASP A 331 22.63 -2.37 -1.27
N ILE A 332 21.92 -1.25 -1.14
CA ILE A 332 22.54 0.08 -1.02
C ILE A 332 23.19 0.27 0.36
N PHE A 333 22.49 -0.08 1.44
CA PHE A 333 23.06 0.04 2.80
C PHE A 333 24.32 -0.81 2.99
N LYS A 334 24.34 -2.01 2.42
CA LYS A 334 25.51 -2.90 2.40
C LYS A 334 26.67 -2.39 1.53
N GLY A 335 26.43 -1.38 0.70
CA GLY A 335 27.42 -0.84 -0.25
C GLY A 335 27.60 -1.68 -1.51
N ASN A 336 26.69 -2.61 -1.81
CA ASN A 336 26.72 -3.43 -3.03
C ASN A 336 26.33 -2.62 -4.28
N VAL A 337 25.64 -1.50 -4.09
CA VAL A 337 25.09 -0.65 -5.17
C VAL A 337 25.40 0.81 -4.87
N GLY A 338 26.14 1.45 -5.78
CA GLY A 338 26.45 2.88 -5.70
C GLY A 338 25.36 3.78 -6.29
N LYS A 339 25.45 5.08 -6.03
CA LYS A 339 24.50 6.13 -6.45
C LYS A 339 24.24 6.14 -7.97
N GLU A 340 25.27 5.85 -8.73
CA GLU A 340 25.30 5.75 -10.19
C GLU A 340 24.56 4.51 -10.73
N GLN A 341 24.08 3.62 -9.86
CA GLN A 341 23.35 2.41 -10.24
C GLN A 341 21.98 2.29 -9.54
N TYR A 342 21.58 3.29 -8.75
CA TYR A 342 20.33 3.26 -8.00
C TYR A 342 19.11 2.95 -8.87
N ASN A 343 18.98 3.62 -10.02
CA ASN A 343 17.79 3.47 -10.83
C ASN A 343 17.82 2.19 -11.69
N CYS A 344 18.98 1.84 -12.24
CA CYS A 344 19.21 0.60 -12.97
C CYS A 344 18.96 -0.63 -12.09
N HIS A 345 19.50 -0.63 -10.86
CA HIS A 345 19.29 -1.74 -9.91
C HIS A 345 17.82 -1.87 -9.52
N TRP A 346 17.13 -0.75 -9.27
CA TRP A 346 15.69 -0.73 -9.02
C TRP A 346 14.90 -1.41 -10.14
N TRP A 347 15.17 -1.05 -11.40
CA TRP A 347 14.46 -1.62 -12.55
C TRP A 347 14.84 -3.07 -12.84
N ARG A 348 16.09 -3.48 -12.58
CA ARG A 348 16.52 -4.87 -12.65
C ARG A 348 15.71 -5.74 -11.69
N LEU A 349 15.59 -5.30 -10.43
CA LEU A 349 14.81 -6.02 -9.42
C LEU A 349 13.31 -6.00 -9.74
N SER A 350 12.78 -4.86 -10.19
CA SER A 350 11.37 -4.73 -10.60
C SER A 350 11.03 -5.67 -11.76
N GLU A 351 11.91 -5.82 -12.74
CA GLU A 351 11.72 -6.76 -13.84
C GLU A 351 11.82 -8.21 -13.37
N GLN A 352 12.82 -8.53 -12.54
CA GLN A 352 13.05 -9.89 -12.03
C GLN A 352 11.90 -10.41 -11.16
N TYR A 353 11.45 -9.62 -10.18
CA TYR A 353 10.48 -10.07 -9.18
C TYR A 353 9.05 -9.73 -9.55
N MET A 354 8.82 -8.52 -10.08
CA MET A 354 7.46 -8.08 -10.41
C MET A 354 7.13 -8.30 -11.89
N GLY A 355 8.10 -8.57 -12.76
CA GLY A 355 7.83 -8.68 -14.20
C GLY A 355 7.25 -7.39 -14.79
N ILE A 356 7.68 -6.22 -14.28
CA ILE A 356 7.27 -4.90 -14.80
C ILE A 356 8.46 -4.14 -15.40
N LYS A 357 8.15 -3.18 -16.28
CA LYS A 357 9.12 -2.28 -16.90
C LYS A 357 8.65 -0.83 -16.87
N PRO A 358 9.56 0.16 -16.93
CA PRO A 358 9.16 1.54 -17.08
C PRO A 358 8.51 1.74 -18.46
N PRO A 359 7.51 2.62 -18.59
CA PRO A 359 6.87 2.88 -19.88
C PRO A 359 7.72 3.72 -20.82
N VAL A 360 8.74 4.39 -20.29
CA VAL A 360 9.70 5.22 -21.03
C VAL A 360 11.11 4.84 -20.61
N LEU A 361 12.09 5.08 -21.49
CA LEU A 361 13.49 4.85 -21.14
C LEU A 361 13.88 5.70 -19.92
N ARG A 362 14.56 5.06 -18.97
CA ARG A 362 15.06 5.72 -17.76
C ARG A 362 16.59 5.79 -17.82
N SER A 363 17.14 6.76 -17.12
CA SER A 363 18.57 7.02 -17.01
C SER A 363 18.98 7.11 -15.55
N GLU A 364 20.27 7.18 -15.27
CA GLU A 364 20.78 7.41 -13.92
C GLU A 364 20.67 8.88 -13.46
N LYS A 365 20.10 9.77 -14.29
CA LYS A 365 19.59 11.05 -13.79
C LYS A 365 18.27 10.88 -13.05
N ASP A 366 17.54 9.82 -13.35
CA ASP A 366 16.28 9.49 -12.68
C ASP A 366 16.55 8.79 -11.33
N PHE A 367 15.55 8.85 -10.45
CA PHE A 367 15.54 8.15 -9.16
C PHE A 367 14.10 7.74 -8.83
N ASP A 368 13.58 6.79 -9.60
CA ASP A 368 12.20 6.31 -9.52
C ASP A 368 11.79 5.79 -8.13
N PRO A 369 12.63 5.08 -7.34
CA PRO A 369 12.23 4.69 -5.98
C PRO A 369 11.97 5.90 -5.06
N GLY A 370 12.62 7.04 -5.29
CA GLY A 370 12.34 8.27 -4.53
C GLY A 370 10.93 8.83 -4.71
N ALA A 371 10.20 8.35 -5.73
CA ALA A 371 8.80 8.72 -5.99
C ALA A 371 7.80 7.88 -5.15
N LYS A 372 8.25 6.96 -4.31
CA LYS A 372 7.44 6.17 -3.37
C LYS A 372 7.68 6.65 -1.94
N TYR A 373 6.64 7.12 -1.26
CA TYR A 373 6.70 7.80 0.06
C TYR A 373 7.66 7.20 1.09
N HIS A 374 7.65 5.87 1.27
CA HIS A 374 8.47 5.18 2.26
C HIS A 374 9.98 5.39 2.08
N VAL A 375 10.44 5.59 0.83
CA VAL A 375 11.84 5.83 0.51
C VAL A 375 12.33 7.19 1.04
N PRO A 376 11.75 8.35 0.66
CA PRO A 376 12.12 9.65 1.23
C PRO A 376 11.71 9.84 2.70
N ALA A 377 10.74 9.07 3.21
CA ALA A 377 10.37 9.05 4.62
C ALA A 377 11.31 8.19 5.49
N ASN A 378 12.20 7.42 4.85
CA ASN A 378 13.07 6.44 5.48
C ASN A 378 12.34 5.43 6.38
N ILE A 379 11.19 4.93 5.93
CA ILE A 379 10.37 3.95 6.66
C ILE A 379 10.64 2.55 6.08
N PRO A 380 10.98 1.53 6.90
CA PRO A 380 11.13 0.15 6.44
C PRO A 380 9.87 -0.38 5.76
N TYR A 381 10.03 -1.28 4.78
CA TYR A 381 8.97 -1.84 3.95
C TYR A 381 8.66 -3.31 4.23
N LEU A 382 9.59 -4.09 4.82
CA LEU A 382 9.41 -5.49 5.23
C LEU A 382 8.47 -5.71 6.44
N ARG A 383 7.60 -4.74 6.71
CA ARG A 383 6.63 -4.76 7.81
C ARG A 383 5.26 -5.25 7.34
#